data_AF-A0A366XT26-F1
#
_entry.id   AF-A0A366XT26-F1
#
_cell.length_a   1.000
_cell.length_b   1.000
_cell.length_c   1.000
_cell.angle_alpha   90.00
_cell.angle_beta   90.00
_cell.angle_gamma   90.00
#
_symmetry.space_group_name_H-M   'P 1'
#
loop_
_entity.id
_entity.type
_entity.pdbx_description
1 polymer ?
#
loop_
_entity_poly.entity_id
_entity_poly.type
_entity_poly.pdbx_seq_one_letter_code
_entity_poly.pdbx_strand_id
1 'polypeptide(L)' 'MNKVEFFLEGIEDKPVQSDYQVPTEVIIANSVQEACKKLAKKHKMKLIDTETLLNSPDYRSYFLNNKKKTYIFYVKTVS' A
#
# COMPACT_ATOMS: atom_id res chain seq x y z
N MET A 1 -4.72 -15.08 9.86
CA MET A 1 -4.01 -14.39 8.76
C MET A 1 -4.99 -13.39 8.17
N ASN A 2 -4.53 -12.17 7.91
CA ASN A 2 -5.41 -11.09 7.48
C ASN A 2 -5.29 -10.91 5.97
N LYS A 3 -6.40 -10.52 5.33
CA LYS A 3 -6.40 -10.08 3.94
C LYS A 3 -6.03 -8.60 3.93
N VAL A 4 -4.93 -8.25 3.30
CA VAL A 4 -4.47 -6.86 3.18
C VAL A 4 -4.64 -6.42 1.73
N GLU A 5 -5.48 -5.40 1.53
CA GLU A 5 -5.83 -4.86 0.23
C GLU A 5 -5.06 -3.55 0.01
N PHE A 6 -4.42 -3.42 -1.15
CA PHE A 6 -3.67 -2.25 -1.55
C PHE A 6 -4.38 -1.55 -2.69
N PHE A 7 -4.58 -0.25 -2.56
CA PHE A 7 -5.20 0.60 -3.58
C PHE A 7 -4.21 1.70 -3.94
N LEU A 8 -3.88 1.81 -5.23
CA LEU A 8 -2.95 2.83 -5.69
C LEU A 8 -3.61 4.22 -5.62
N GLU A 9 -3.27 4.98 -4.58
CA GLU A 9 -3.79 6.32 -4.34
C GLU A 9 -3.10 7.34 -5.25
N GLY A 10 -1.77 7.23 -5.39
CA GLY A 10 -1.00 8.20 -6.15
C GLY A 10 0.38 7.70 -6.57
N ILE A 11 0.96 8.39 -7.56
CA ILE A 11 2.36 8.25 -7.94
C ILE A 11 2.94 9.67 -7.94
N GLU A 12 3.88 9.92 -7.04
CA GLU A 12 4.42 11.26 -6.77
C GLU A 12 3.24 12.22 -6.46
N ASP A 13 3.33 13.48 -6.87
CA ASP A 13 2.26 14.48 -6.70
C ASP A 13 1.08 14.29 -7.68
N LYS A 14 0.89 13.07 -8.22
CA LYS A 14 -0.19 12.75 -9.16
C LYS A 14 -1.17 11.73 -8.55
N PRO A 15 -2.45 12.09 -8.34
CA PRO A 15 -3.46 11.12 -7.92
C PRO A 15 -3.74 10.11 -9.05
N VAL A 16 -3.98 8.85 -8.66
CA VAL A 16 -4.29 7.76 -9.62
C VAL A 16 -5.70 7.23 -9.42
N GLN A 17 -6.13 7.01 -8.17
CA GLN A 17 -7.45 6.47 -7.88
C GLN A 17 -8.09 7.21 -6.70
N SER A 18 -9.34 7.65 -6.88
CA SER A 18 -10.08 8.43 -5.89
C SER A 18 -11.25 7.67 -5.24
N ASP A 19 -11.67 6.53 -5.81
CA ASP A 19 -12.89 5.83 -5.40
C ASP A 19 -12.64 4.54 -4.59
N TYR A 20 -11.40 4.03 -4.56
CA TYR A 20 -10.94 2.86 -3.81
C TYR A 20 -11.85 1.62 -3.92
N GLN A 21 -12.52 1.42 -5.07
CA GLN A 21 -13.48 0.32 -5.24
C GLN A 21 -12.83 -1.03 -5.53
N VAL A 22 -11.69 -1.02 -6.23
CA VAL A 22 -11.01 -2.24 -6.68
C VAL A 22 -9.56 -2.20 -6.19
N PRO A 23 -9.10 -3.20 -5.41
CA PRO A 23 -7.71 -3.24 -4.97
C PRO A 23 -6.78 -3.54 -6.14
N THR A 24 -5.67 -2.82 -6.19
CA THR A 24 -4.56 -3.08 -7.11
C THR A 24 -3.86 -4.39 -6.78
N GLU A 25 -3.78 -4.73 -5.49
CA GLU A 25 -3.17 -5.96 -5.01
C GLU A 25 -3.85 -6.45 -3.73
N VAL A 26 -3.89 -7.77 -3.55
CA VAL A 26 -4.38 -8.41 -2.34
C VAL A 26 -3.31 -9.38 -1.83
N ILE A 27 -2.88 -9.20 -0.57
CA ILE A 27 -1.84 -10.02 0.05
C ILE A 27 -2.34 -10.60 1.36
N ILE A 28 -2.18 -11.91 1.53
CA ILE A 28 -2.42 -12.58 2.81
C ILE A 28 -1.13 -12.50 3.66
N ALA A 29 -1.24 -11.90 4.85
CA ALA A 29 -0.12 -11.70 5.75
C ALA A 29 -0.56 -11.64 7.21
N ASN A 30 0.39 -11.78 8.15
CA ASN A 30 0.10 -11.66 9.58
C ASN A 30 0.04 -10.19 10.04
N SER A 31 0.64 -9.27 9.27
CA SER A 31 0.64 -7.83 9.55
C SER A 31 0.73 -7.00 8.26
N VAL A 32 0.40 -5.71 8.36
CA VAL A 32 0.55 -4.76 7.24
C VAL A 32 2.00 -4.61 6.84
N GLN A 33 2.94 -4.58 7.78
CA GLN A 33 4.38 -4.55 7.48
C GLN A 33 4.83 -5.78 6.68
N GLU A 34 4.35 -6.98 7.02
CA GLU A 34 4.65 -8.18 6.26
C GLU A 34 4.04 -8.12 4.84
N ALA A 35 2.80 -7.65 4.72
CA ALA A 35 2.16 -7.44 3.42
C ALA A 35 2.92 -6.42 2.56
N CYS A 36 3.34 -5.29 3.13
CA CYS A 36 4.12 -4.26 2.45
C CYS A 36 5.48 -4.81 1.95
N LYS A 37 6.16 -5.65 2.76
CA LYS A 37 7.41 -6.31 2.32
C LYS A 37 7.17 -7.24 1.13
N LYS A 38 6.07 -8.00 1.12
CA LYS A 38 5.69 -8.87 0.00
C LYS A 38 5.40 -8.05 -1.26
N LEU A 39 4.64 -6.96 -1.14
CA LEU A 39 4.36 -6.03 -2.24
C LEU A 39 5.65 -5.42 -2.81
N ALA A 40 6.50 -4.86 -1.94
CA ALA A 40 7.78 -4.27 -2.32
C ALA A 40 8.65 -5.25 -3.10
N LYS A 41 8.76 -6.51 -2.64
CA LYS A 41 9.50 -7.57 -3.33
C LYS A 41 8.88 -7.90 -4.69
N LYS A 42 7.55 -8.07 -4.77
CA LYS A 42 6.81 -8.42 -6.00
C LYS A 42 7.03 -7.37 -7.09
N HIS A 43 6.98 -6.09 -6.73
CA HIS A 43 7.05 -4.98 -7.68
C HIS A 43 8.45 -4.35 -7.81
N LYS A 44 9.48 -4.93 -7.18
CA LYS A 44 10.85 -4.38 -7.14
C LYS A 44 10.88 -2.93 -6.68
N MET A 45 10.13 -2.65 -5.62
CA MET A 45 10.08 -1.35 -4.93
C MET A 45 10.69 -1.47 -3.53
N LYS A 46 10.93 -0.33 -2.89
CA LYS A 46 11.40 -0.22 -1.50
C LYS A 46 10.33 0.49 -0.68
N LEU A 47 9.91 -0.10 0.44
CA LEU A 47 9.05 0.58 1.41
C LEU A 47 9.83 1.76 2.03
N ILE A 48 9.24 2.95 1.98
CA ILE A 48 9.76 4.18 2.57
C ILE A 48 9.18 4.36 3.97
N ASP A 49 7.85 4.35 4.06
CA ASP A 49 7.12 4.61 5.29
C ASP A 49 5.71 4.02 5.25
N THR A 50 5.08 3.90 6.42
CA THR A 50 3.68 3.50 6.60
C THR A 50 3.05 4.34 7.71
N GLU A 51 2.06 5.14 7.35
CA GLU A 51 1.27 5.97 8.27
C GLU A 51 -0.06 5.27 8.60
N THR A 52 -0.50 5.34 9.85
CA THR A 52 -1.85 4.91 10.25
C THR A 52 -2.83 6.06 10.07
N LEU A 53 -3.96 5.83 9.39
CA LEU A 53 -4.98 6.85 9.20
C LEU A 53 -5.85 6.97 10.45
N LEU A 54 -6.11 8.22 10.88
CA LEU A 54 -6.88 8.53 12.10
C LEU A 54 -8.20 7.76 12.16
N ASN A 55 -8.44 7.11 13.31
CA ASN A 55 -9.69 6.40 13.65
C ASN A 55 -10.06 5.21 12.74
N SER A 56 -9.10 4.61 12.04
CA SER A 56 -9.34 3.45 11.17
C SER A 56 -8.22 2.41 11.28
N PRO A 57 -8.47 1.12 10.99
CA PRO A 57 -7.41 0.11 10.83
C PRO A 57 -6.74 0.22 9.44
N ASP A 58 -6.80 1.40 8.83
CA ASP A 58 -6.31 1.67 7.50
C ASP A 58 -4.99 2.44 7.56
N TYR A 59 -4.19 2.27 6.53
CA TYR A 59 -2.84 2.81 6.46
C TYR A 59 -2.61 3.49 5.12
N ARG A 60 -1.65 4.39 5.10
CA ARG A 60 -1.05 4.89 3.87
C ARG A 60 0.41 4.45 3.81
N SER A 61 0.77 3.70 2.79
CA SER A 61 2.11 3.18 2.60
C SER A 61 2.79 3.81 1.40
N TYR A 62 4.05 4.20 1.59
CA TYR A 62 4.85 4.91 0.62
C TYR A 62 5.98 4.00 0.12
N PHE A 63 6.11 3.85 -1.20
CA PHE A 63 7.11 2.99 -1.81
C PHE A 63 7.93 3.76 -2.85
N LEU A 64 9.24 3.50 -2.93
CA LEU A 64 10.11 4.04 -3.96
C LEU A 64 10.41 2.96 -4.98
N ASN A 65 10.25 3.24 -6.28
CA ASN A 65 10.76 2.35 -7.31
C ASN A 65 12.24 2.64 -7.63
N ASN A 66 12.87 1.81 -8.47
CA ASN A 66 14.26 2.02 -8.90
C ASN A 66 14.49 3.33 -9.67
N LYS A 67 13.42 3.94 -10.21
CA LYS A 67 13.45 5.25 -10.88
C LYS A 67 13.24 6.42 -9.92
N LYS A 68 13.27 6.17 -8.60
CA LYS A 68 13.02 7.14 -7.52
C LYS A 68 11.64 7.80 -7.56
N LYS A 69 10.66 7.18 -8.23
CA LYS A 69 9.26 7.62 -8.14
C LYS A 69 8.62 7.06 -6.88
N THR A 70 7.92 7.91 -6.14
CA THR A 70 7.16 7.52 -4.95
C THR A 70 5.79 7.01 -5.36
N TYR A 71 5.38 5.85 -4.88
CA TYR A 71 4.04 5.28 -5.02
C TYR A 71 3.37 5.34 -3.66
N ILE A 72 2.14 5.83 -3.64
CA ILE A 72 1.33 5.99 -2.44
C ILE A 72 0.20 4.98 -2.56
N PHE A 73 0.10 4.10 -1.57
CA PHE A 73 -0.99 3.12 -1.49
C PHE A 73 -1.82 3.40 -0.25
N TYR A 74 -3.14 3.48 -0.43
CA TYR A 74 -4.07 3.24 0.66
C TYR A 74 -4.13 1.73 0.92
N VAL A 75 -4.06 1.36 2.19
CA VAL A 75 -3.94 -0.04 2.62
C VAL A 75 -5.04 -0.33 3.62
N LYS A 76 -5.90 -1.28 3.28
CA LYS A 76 -7.03 -1.71 4.10
C LYS A 76 -6.81 -3.11 4.61
N THR A 77 -7.05 -3.32 5.91
CA THR A 77 -7.09 -4.67 6.47
C THR A 77 -8.52 -5.18 6.48
N VAL A 78 -8.73 -6.32 5.84
CA VAL A 78 -10.02 -7.02 5.83
C VAL A 78 -9.87 -8.24 6.74
N SER A 79 -10.65 -8.22 7.83
CA SER A 79 -10.76 -9.34 8.78
C SER A 79 -11.84 -10.31 8.36
#